data_AF-A0AAV1TBD0-F1
#
_entry.id   AF-A0AAV1TBD0-F1
#
_cell.length_a   1.000
_cell.length_b   1.000
_cell.length_c   1.000
_cell.angle_alpha   90.00
_cell.angle_beta   90.00
_cell.angle_gamma   90.00
#
_symmetry.space_group_name_H-M   'P 1'
#
loop_
_entity.id
_entity.type
_entity.pdbx_description
1 polymer ?
#
loop_
_entity_poly.entity_id
_entity_poly.type
_entity_poly.pdbx_seq_one_letter_code
_entity_poly.pdbx_strand_id
1 'polypeptide(L)'
;MDRHLIPWALYDLSGARAPESLETMQDYFRRFRGLRGKSLDGISYESLQWSWCAFIRRWNRMLEDGRNFQQWLANREDIHADNSIGVLREKICENAWNVDRLCYVHVHES
;
A
#
# COMPACT_ATOMS: atom_id res chain seq x y z
N MET A 1 -23.75 -22.04 2.46
CA MET A 1 -23.61 -21.11 3.60
C MET A 1 -22.12 -21.03 3.89
N ASP A 2 -21.47 -19.89 3.66
CA ASP A 2 -20.16 -19.53 4.24
C ASP A 2 -19.90 -18.05 3.95
N ARG A 3 -20.68 -17.21 4.62
CA ARG A 3 -20.56 -15.76 4.60
C ARG A 3 -20.29 -15.40 6.06
N HIS A 4 -19.07 -14.94 6.37
CA HIS A 4 -18.55 -14.51 7.69
C HIS A 4 -17.76 -15.52 8.52
N LEU A 5 -16.55 -15.83 8.07
CA LEU A 5 -15.44 -15.83 9.03
C LEU A 5 -14.39 -14.89 8.48
N ILE A 6 -14.49 -13.61 8.85
CA ILE A 6 -13.33 -12.75 8.82
C ILE A 6 -12.37 -13.39 9.82
N PRO A 7 -11.26 -14.01 9.38
CA PRO A 7 -10.56 -14.97 10.23
C PRO A 7 -9.86 -14.31 11.41
N TRP A 8 -9.56 -13.01 11.34
CA TRP A 8 -8.85 -12.27 12.37
C TRP A 8 -9.52 -10.94 12.67
N ALA A 9 -9.56 -10.55 13.94
CA ALA A 9 -9.98 -9.21 14.33
C ALA A 9 -8.96 -8.17 13.83
N LEU A 10 -9.37 -6.90 13.78
CA LEU A 10 -8.44 -5.82 13.47
C LEU A 10 -7.34 -5.80 14.54
N TYR A 11 -6.07 -5.82 14.12
CA TYR A 11 -4.88 -5.88 14.99
C TYR A 11 -4.64 -7.20 15.71
N ASP A 12 -5.41 -8.24 15.40
CA ASP A 12 -5.09 -9.59 15.83
C ASP A 12 -3.93 -10.17 15.01
N LEU A 13 -2.90 -10.63 15.71
CA LEU A 13 -1.69 -11.23 15.14
C LEU A 13 -1.74 -12.77 15.13
N SER A 14 -2.79 -13.41 15.65
CA SER A 14 -2.91 -14.87 15.69
C SER A 14 -2.80 -15.53 14.30
N GLY A 15 -3.15 -14.78 13.26
CA GLY A 15 -3.03 -15.19 11.86
C GLY A 15 -1.67 -14.98 11.21
N ALA A 16 -0.79 -14.18 11.81
CA ALA A 16 0.49 -13.81 11.23
C ALA A 16 1.56 -14.87 11.56
N ARG A 17 2.32 -15.30 10.55
CA ARG A 17 3.49 -16.16 10.76
C ARG A 17 4.68 -15.29 11.14
N ALA A 18 5.35 -15.64 12.24
CA ALA A 18 6.51 -14.91 12.76
C ALA A 18 6.31 -13.37 12.72
N PRO A 19 5.23 -12.83 13.32
CA PRO A 19 4.96 -11.40 13.29
C PRO A 19 6.04 -10.63 14.04
N GLU A 20 6.28 -9.40 13.59
CA GLU A 20 7.00 -8.41 14.38
C GLU A 20 6.10 -7.89 15.53
N SER A 21 6.58 -6.87 16.25
CA SER A 21 5.77 -6.23 17.29
C SER A 21 4.44 -5.72 16.72
N LEU A 22 3.40 -5.66 17.55
CA LEU A 22 2.09 -5.17 17.12
C LEU A 22 2.17 -3.75 16.53
N GLU A 23 2.95 -2.88 17.16
CA GLU A 23 3.20 -1.52 16.69
C GLU A 23 3.80 -1.51 15.28
N THR A 24 4.83 -2.33 15.05
CA THR A 24 5.48 -2.46 13.75
C THR A 24 4.51 -3.00 12.68
N MET A 25 3.71 -4.00 13.03
CA MET A 25 2.70 -4.56 12.12
C MET A 25 1.59 -3.54 11.78
N GLN A 26 1.22 -2.68 12.73
CA GLN A 26 0.28 -1.58 12.48
C GLN A 26 0.86 -0.51 11.55
N ASP A 27 2.15 -0.18 11.69
CA ASP A 27 2.84 0.73 10.77
C ASP A 27 2.85 0.19 9.33
N TYR A 28 3.23 -1.09 9.16
CA TYR A 28 3.17 -1.75 7.86
C TYR A 28 1.76 -1.81 7.29
N PHE A 29 0.75 -2.01 8.13
CA PHE A 29 -0.63 -1.97 7.68
C PHE A 29 -1.05 -0.58 7.19
N ARG A 30 -0.69 0.50 7.91
CA ARG A 30 -0.93 1.88 7.46
C ARG A 30 -0.31 2.13 6.09
N ARG A 31 0.96 1.79 5.94
CA ARG A 31 1.72 1.93 4.69
C ARG A 31 1.14 1.09 3.54
N PHE A 32 0.80 -0.16 3.82
CA PHE A 32 0.15 -1.07 2.86
C PHE A 32 -1.20 -0.53 2.37
N ARG A 33 -1.97 0.16 3.23
CA ARG A 33 -3.20 0.84 2.83
C ARG A 33 -2.93 2.11 2.03
N GLY A 34 -1.89 2.86 2.41
CA GLY A 34 -1.41 4.03 1.67
C GLY A 34 -1.10 3.71 0.20
N LEU A 35 -0.54 2.53 -0.08
CA LEU A 35 -0.31 2.05 -1.46
C LEU A 35 -1.57 1.97 -2.33
N ARG A 36 -2.77 1.97 -1.74
CA ARG A 36 -4.05 1.95 -2.46
C ARG A 36 -4.76 3.30 -2.46
N GLY A 37 -4.09 4.37 -2.01
CA GLY A 37 -4.71 5.69 -1.86
C GLY A 37 -5.84 5.72 -0.82
N LYS A 38 -5.89 4.74 0.10
CA LYS A 38 -6.96 4.64 1.10
C LYS A 38 -6.43 5.07 2.46
N SER A 39 -6.93 6.21 2.95
CA SER A 39 -6.70 6.66 4.33
C SER A 39 -7.32 5.68 5.35
N LEU A 40 -7.09 5.93 6.63
CA LEU A 40 -7.78 5.23 7.73
C LEU A 40 -9.04 5.97 8.19
N ASP A 41 -9.22 7.22 7.78
CA ASP A 41 -10.25 8.12 8.31
C ASP A 41 -11.61 7.86 7.67
N GLY A 42 -12.66 7.85 8.49
CA GLY A 42 -14.05 7.67 8.02
C GLY A 42 -14.38 6.27 7.50
N ILE A 43 -13.53 5.28 7.76
CA ILE A 43 -13.72 3.91 7.27
C ILE A 43 -14.40 3.03 8.32
N SER A 44 -15.34 2.19 7.89
CA SER A 44 -16.01 1.25 8.79
C SER A 44 -15.04 0.26 9.39
N TYR A 45 -15.29 -0.12 10.66
CA TYR A 45 -14.51 -1.14 11.35
C TYR A 45 -14.39 -2.43 10.53
N GLU A 46 -15.49 -2.89 9.94
CA GLU A 46 -15.52 -4.07 9.08
C GLU A 46 -14.56 -3.93 7.88
N SER A 47 -14.54 -2.78 7.22
CA SER A 47 -13.65 -2.52 6.08
C SER A 47 -12.17 -2.52 6.49
N LEU A 48 -11.85 -1.99 7.69
CA LEU A 48 -10.51 -2.05 8.26
C LEU A 48 -10.12 -3.49 8.59
N GLN A 49 -11.04 -4.26 9.16
CA GLN A 49 -10.83 -5.67 9.51
C GLN A 49 -10.57 -6.54 8.26
N TRP A 50 -11.35 -6.35 7.18
CA TRP A 50 -11.10 -7.01 5.89
C TRP A 50 -9.74 -6.66 5.31
N SER A 51 -9.37 -5.40 5.42
CA SER A 51 -8.07 -4.92 4.93
C SER A 51 -6.92 -5.50 5.76
N TRP A 52 -7.10 -5.62 7.08
CA TRP A 52 -6.15 -6.27 7.98
C TRP A 52 -5.97 -7.74 7.60
N CYS A 53 -7.06 -8.47 7.36
CA CYS A 53 -6.98 -9.86 6.92
C CYS A 53 -6.25 -9.99 5.58
N ALA A 54 -6.47 -9.08 4.64
CA ALA A 54 -5.74 -9.06 3.37
C ALA A 54 -4.24 -8.78 3.57
N PHE A 55 -3.90 -7.88 4.49
CA PHE A 55 -2.52 -7.59 4.90
C PHE A 55 -1.84 -8.83 5.51
N ILE A 56 -2.45 -9.49 6.50
CA ILE A 56 -1.93 -10.72 7.13
C ILE A 56 -1.73 -11.84 6.08
N ARG A 57 -2.68 -12.04 5.16
CA ARG A 57 -2.51 -13.02 4.07
C ARG A 57 -1.33 -12.70 3.17
N ARG A 58 -1.11 -11.42 2.85
CA ARG A 58 0.03 -10.98 2.03
C ARG A 58 1.35 -11.17 2.76
N TRP A 59 1.40 -10.84 4.05
CA TRP A 59 2.54 -11.07 4.93
C TRP A 59 2.94 -12.55 4.93
N ASN A 60 1.99 -13.44 5.24
CA ASN A 60 2.24 -14.87 5.29
C ASN A 60 2.74 -15.42 3.95
N ARG A 61 2.12 -15.01 2.84
CA ARG A 61 2.54 -15.44 1.50
C ARG A 61 3.95 -14.98 1.15
N MET A 62 4.34 -13.78 1.56
CA MET A 62 5.69 -13.27 1.32
C MET A 62 6.74 -14.08 2.07
N LEU A 63 6.45 -14.45 3.31
CA LEU A 63 7.31 -15.34 4.10
C LEU A 63 7.40 -16.74 3.48
N GLU A 64 6.29 -17.31 3.00
CA GLU A 64 6.27 -18.60 2.27
C GLU A 64 7.14 -18.55 1.01
N ASP A 65 7.10 -17.44 0.28
CA ASP A 65 7.89 -17.22 -0.93
C ASP A 65 9.36 -16.85 -0.62
N GLY A 66 9.78 -16.80 0.65
CA GLY A 66 11.13 -16.37 1.06
C GLY A 66 11.44 -14.91 0.76
N ARG A 67 10.41 -14.07 0.55
CA ARG A 67 10.54 -12.65 0.21
C ARG A 67 10.40 -11.77 1.43
N ASN A 68 11.23 -10.73 1.51
CA ASN A 68 11.14 -9.74 2.57
C ASN A 68 9.95 -8.78 2.32
N PHE A 69 9.00 -8.74 3.25
CA PHE A 69 7.82 -7.89 3.16
C PHE A 69 8.16 -6.39 3.19
N GLN A 70 9.09 -5.98 4.06
CA GLN A 70 9.53 -4.59 4.21
C GLN A 70 10.16 -4.06 2.92
N GLN A 71 11.05 -4.84 2.30
CA GLN A 71 11.68 -4.50 1.02
C GLN A 71 10.65 -4.39 -0.10
N TRP A 72 9.68 -5.32 -0.16
CA TRP A 72 8.60 -5.24 -1.12
C TRP A 72 7.71 -4.01 -0.91
N LEU A 73 7.40 -3.68 0.35
CA LEU A 73 6.60 -2.51 0.71
C LEU A 73 7.32 -1.22 0.28
N ALA A 74 8.60 -1.08 0.64
CA ALA A 74 9.43 0.06 0.25
C ALA A 74 9.49 0.24 -1.28
N ASN A 75 9.79 -0.84 -2.03
CA ASN A 75 9.81 -0.76 -3.50
C ASN A 75 8.45 -0.34 -4.08
N ARG A 76 7.34 -0.78 -3.48
CA ARG A 76 6.00 -0.37 -3.93
C ARG A 76 5.70 1.09 -3.60
N GLU A 77 6.19 1.59 -2.47
CA GLU A 77 6.08 3.00 -2.10
C GLU A 77 6.91 3.87 -3.03
N ASP A 78 8.13 3.45 -3.37
CA ASP A 78 9.00 4.13 -4.34
C ASP A 78 8.33 4.20 -5.71
N ILE A 79 7.81 3.07 -6.21
CA ILE A 79 7.04 3.03 -7.46
C ILE A 79 5.82 3.96 -7.38
N HIS A 80 5.12 4.02 -6.25
CA HIS A 80 3.95 4.89 -6.09
C HIS A 80 4.35 6.38 -6.04
N ALA A 81 5.47 6.73 -5.41
CA ALA A 81 6.01 8.07 -5.38
C ALA A 81 6.50 8.52 -6.77
N ASP A 82 7.24 7.65 -7.46
CA ASP A 82 7.75 7.88 -8.81
C ASP A 82 6.66 8.05 -9.85
N ASN A 83 5.55 7.32 -9.68
CA ASN A 83 4.36 7.39 -10.54
C ASN A 83 3.28 8.32 -9.98
N SER A 84 3.60 9.12 -8.96
CA SER A 84 2.69 10.18 -8.55
C SER A 84 2.54 11.19 -9.67
N ILE A 85 1.34 11.74 -9.84
CA ILE A 85 1.05 12.72 -10.90
C ILE A 85 2.02 13.90 -10.85
N GLY A 86 2.38 14.37 -9.65
CA GLY A 86 3.32 15.47 -9.46
C GLY A 86 4.71 15.14 -10.01
N VAL A 87 5.26 13.98 -9.63
CA VAL A 87 6.59 13.53 -10.08
C VAL A 87 6.59 13.22 -11.58
N LEU A 88 5.54 12.60 -12.10
CA LEU A 88 5.41 12.35 -13.53
C LEU A 88 5.33 13.66 -14.33
N ARG A 89 4.56 14.64 -13.84
CA ARG A 89 4.48 15.97 -14.46
C ARG A 89 5.86 16.64 -14.50
N GLU A 90 6.59 16.60 -13.39
CA GLU A 90 7.94 17.16 -13.30
C GLU A 90 8.90 16.49 -14.28
N LYS A 91 8.97 15.15 -14.30
CA LYS A 91 9.78 14.39 -15.25
C LYS A 91 9.43 14.70 -16.72
N ILE A 92 8.13 14.83 -17.04
CA ILE A 92 7.68 15.15 -18.40
C ILE A 92 8.10 16.57 -18.79
N CYS A 93 7.96 17.55 -17.89
CA CYS A 93 8.34 18.93 -18.17
C CYS A 93 9.85 19.14 -18.19
N GLU A 94 10.62 18.45 -17.35
CA GLU A 94 12.09 18.43 -17.41
C GLU A 94 12.56 17.83 -18.75
N ASN A 95 11.99 16.70 -19.17
CA ASN A 95 12.30 16.11 -20.47
C ASN A 95 11.96 17.06 -21.63
N ALA A 96 10.81 17.73 -21.60
CA ALA A 96 10.41 18.69 -22.62
C ALA A 96 11.35 19.91 -22.66
N TRP A 97 11.73 20.42 -21.49
CA TRP A 97 12.72 21.50 -21.34
C TRP A 97 14.08 21.10 -21.94
N ASN A 98 14.56 19.88 -21.63
CA ASN A 98 15.83 19.36 -22.13
C ASN A 98 15.88 19.19 -23.66
N VAL A 99 14.72 19.11 -24.33
CA VAL A 99 14.62 19.02 -25.79
C VAL A 99 14.04 20.29 -26.43
N ASP A 100 14.01 21.40 -25.70
CA ASP A 100 13.52 22.72 -26.14
C ASP A 100 12.07 22.68 -26.68
N ARG A 101 11.18 22.00 -25.95
CA ARG A 101 9.75 21.88 -26.28
C ARG A 101 8.86 22.35 -25.15
N LEU A 102 7.68 22.87 -25.50
CA LEU A 102 6.62 23.21 -24.55
C LEU A 102 5.92 21.93 -24.06
N CYS A 103 5.83 21.74 -22.74
CA CYS A 103 4.99 20.70 -22.12
C CYS A 103 3.60 21.26 -21.77
N TYR A 104 2.54 20.53 -22.13
CA TYR A 104 1.19 20.74 -21.59
C TYR A 104 0.71 19.43 -20.97
N VAL A 105 0.49 19.42 -19.66
CA VAL A 105 0.04 18.23 -18.93
C VAL A 105 -1.38 18.48 -18.43
N HIS A 106 -2.34 17.71 -18.95
CA HIS A 106 -3.71 17.71 -18.44
C HIS A 106 -3.84 16.61 -17.40
N VAL A 107 -4.16 17.00 -16.17
CA VAL A 107 -4.32 16.08 -15.05
C VAL A 107 -5.80 15.94 -14.76
N HIS A 108 -6.28 14.70 -14.68
CA HIS A 108 -7.62 14.39 -14.20
C HIS A 108 -7.51 13.74 -12.82
N GLU A 109 -7.88 14.49 -11.78
CA GLU A 109 -8.03 13.93 -10.44
C GLU A 109 -9.42 13.28 -10.34
N SER A 110 -9.48 12.05 -9.81
CA SER A 110 -10.71 11.24 -9.69
C SER A 110 -11.26 11.28 -8.27
#